data_AF-A0A8H3IM26-F1
#
_entry.id   AF-A0A8H3IM26-F1
#
_cell.length_a   1.000
_cell.length_b   1.000
_cell.length_c   1.000
_cell.angle_alpha   90.00
_cell.angle_beta   90.00
_cell.angle_gamma   90.00
#
_symmetry.space_group_name_H-M   'P 1'
#
loop_
_entity.id
_entity.type
_entity.pdbx_description
1 polymer ?
#
loop_
_entity_poly.entity_id
_entity_poly.type
_entity_poly.pdbx_seq_one_letter_code
_entity_poly.pdbx_strand_id
1 'polypeptide(L)'
;MGLLFGIVASGTVTNLFPTVVATLGYSDVISLLLTVPPYILAVGTSFCNAWHADKTGERYFHITLPLYFSVAAFIIAATTTTIGPRYFAMMLMPAGIYTGYGVALGWISNTLPQPPAKRAAALAAINAVSNCCSIYASYMYPESAGPRFIVAMSVNCLMSFLAICMATLLRFILVGLNKKLDRGESVEGAVAVGEGVPGEASRRGFRFVL
;
A
#
# COMPACT_ATOMS: atom_id res chain seq x y z
N MET A 1 8.17 -3.84 7.62
CA MET A 1 8.95 -4.03 6.38
C MET A 1 8.13 -4.75 5.30
N GLY A 2 7.64 -5.98 5.57
CA GLY A 2 6.89 -6.78 4.57
C GLY A 2 5.64 -6.12 3.96
N LEU A 3 4.92 -5.29 4.72
CA LEU A 3 3.74 -4.55 4.21
C LEU A 3 4.09 -3.62 3.05
N LEU A 4 5.07 -2.71 3.23
CA LEU A 4 5.47 -1.76 2.18
C LEU A 4 6.13 -2.47 1.00
N PHE A 5 6.92 -3.51 1.29
CA PHE A 5 7.50 -4.33 0.24
C PHE A 5 6.41 -4.91 -0.67
N GLY A 6 5.34 -5.49 -0.10
CA GLY A 6 4.25 -6.07 -0.88
C GLY A 6 3.47 -5.03 -1.70
N ILE A 7 3.19 -3.86 -1.11
CA ILE A 7 2.51 -2.77 -1.81
C ILE A 7 3.36 -2.26 -2.98
N VAL A 8 4.63 -1.91 -2.74
CA VAL A 8 5.53 -1.36 -3.77
C VAL A 8 5.82 -2.39 -4.86
N ALA A 9 6.02 -3.65 -4.49
CA ALA A 9 6.20 -4.74 -5.44
C ALA A 9 5.00 -4.88 -6.39
N SER A 10 3.77 -4.88 -5.86
CA SER A 10 2.56 -4.87 -6.70
C SER A 10 2.42 -3.57 -7.51
N GLY A 11 2.91 -2.45 -6.97
CA GLY A 11 2.94 -1.14 -7.62
C GLY A 11 3.92 -1.02 -8.77
N THR A 12 4.87 -1.93 -8.93
CA THR A 12 5.81 -1.89 -10.07
C THR A 12 5.11 -1.94 -11.43
N VAL A 13 3.88 -2.48 -11.48
CA VAL A 13 3.01 -2.44 -12.67
C VAL A 13 2.75 -1.01 -13.19
N THR A 14 2.77 0.00 -12.31
CA THR A 14 2.55 1.40 -12.74
C THR A 14 3.73 1.95 -13.53
N ASN A 15 4.95 1.46 -13.27
CA ASN A 15 6.14 1.88 -14.02
C ASN A 15 6.12 1.36 -15.46
N LEU A 16 5.46 0.22 -15.68
CA LEU A 16 5.30 -0.42 -16.98
C LEU A 16 3.87 -0.26 -17.52
N PHE A 17 3.11 0.67 -16.94
CA PHE A 17 1.73 0.91 -17.29
C PHE A 17 1.54 1.34 -18.75
N PRO A 18 2.39 2.21 -19.34
CA PRO A 18 2.31 2.52 -20.76
C PRO A 18 2.44 1.28 -21.63
N THR A 19 3.34 0.35 -21.29
CA THR A 19 3.50 -0.93 -21.98
C THR A 19 2.26 -1.81 -21.83
N VAL A 20 1.66 -1.86 -20.64
CA VAL A 20 0.41 -2.60 -20.40
C VAL A 20 -0.75 -2.00 -21.21
N VAL A 21 -0.88 -0.68 -21.27
CA VAL A 21 -1.93 0.01 -22.05
C VAL A 21 -1.70 -0.10 -23.56
N ALA A 22 -0.45 -0.09 -24.02
CA ALA A 22 -0.11 -0.29 -25.43
C ALA A 22 -0.61 -1.63 -25.98
N THR A 23 -0.73 -2.67 -25.14
CA THR A 23 -1.31 -3.95 -25.56
C THR A 23 -2.81 -3.92 -25.87
N LEU A 24 -3.48 -2.77 -25.72
CA LEU A 24 -4.84 -2.55 -26.22
C LEU A 24 -4.89 -2.35 -27.75
N GLY A 25 -3.73 -2.16 -28.40
CA GLY A 25 -3.62 -2.04 -29.86
C GLY A 25 -3.87 -0.64 -30.42
N TYR A 26 -3.87 0.39 -29.56
CA TYR A 26 -3.95 1.79 -29.98
C TYR A 26 -2.56 2.36 -30.29
N SER A 27 -2.49 3.48 -31.02
CA SER A 27 -1.22 4.18 -31.28
C SER A 27 -0.56 4.63 -29.97
N ASP A 28 0.76 4.77 -29.97
CA ASP A 28 1.54 5.13 -28.78
C ASP A 28 1.03 6.40 -28.09
N VAL A 29 0.64 7.41 -28.89
CA VAL A 29 0.09 8.67 -28.40
C VAL A 29 -1.25 8.46 -27.71
N ILE A 30 -2.15 7.66 -28.29
CA ILE A 30 -3.47 7.38 -27.70
C ILE A 30 -3.32 6.52 -26.45
N SER A 31 -2.42 5.53 -26.47
CA SER A 31 -2.12 4.67 -25.32
C SER A 31 -1.59 5.47 -24.13
N LEU A 32 -0.68 6.42 -24.36
CA LEU A 32 -0.23 7.35 -23.32
C LEU A 32 -1.37 8.22 -22.78
N LEU A 33 -2.24 8.73 -23.66
CA LEU A 33 -3.39 9.54 -23.24
C LEU A 33 -4.37 8.74 -22.36
N LEU A 34 -4.56 7.46 -22.68
CA LEU A 34 -5.41 6.54 -21.92
C LEU A 34 -4.88 6.21 -20.52
N THR A 35 -3.60 6.52 -20.24
CA THR A 35 -3.04 6.38 -18.88
C THR A 35 -3.49 7.50 -17.94
N VAL A 36 -3.87 8.67 -18.47
CA VAL A 36 -4.19 9.86 -17.67
C VAL A 36 -5.40 9.64 -16.74
N PRO A 37 -6.55 9.10 -17.20
CA PRO A 37 -7.72 8.92 -16.33
C PRO A 37 -7.47 8.00 -15.12
N PRO A 38 -6.78 6.84 -15.25
CA PRO A 38 -6.35 6.03 -14.10
C PRO A 38 -5.59 6.82 -13.02
N TYR A 39 -4.64 7.68 -13.40
CA TYR A 39 -3.86 8.46 -12.43
C TYR A 39 -4.69 9.55 -11.76
N ILE A 40 -5.58 10.23 -12.50
CA ILE A 40 -6.49 11.23 -11.92
C ILE A 40 -7.38 10.59 -10.87
N LEU A 41 -7.95 9.42 -11.18
CA LEU A 41 -8.74 8.64 -10.23
C LEU A 41 -7.92 8.24 -9.01
N ALA A 42 -6.68 7.78 -9.22
CA ALA A 42 -5.80 7.41 -8.12
C ALA A 42 -5.50 8.57 -7.17
N VAL A 43 -5.29 9.77 -7.69
CA VAL A 43 -5.11 10.98 -6.88
C VAL A 43 -6.37 11.28 -6.08
N GLY A 44 -7.55 11.26 -6.73
CA GLY A 44 -8.83 11.52 -6.08
C GLY A 44 -9.13 10.52 -4.96
N THR A 45 -8.99 9.22 -5.23
CA THR A 45 -9.26 8.17 -4.23
C THR A 45 -8.24 8.21 -3.10
N SER A 46 -6.96 8.47 -3.41
CA SER A 46 -5.91 8.56 -2.40
C SER A 46 -6.16 9.73 -1.46
N PHE A 47 -6.56 10.89 -1.98
CA PHE A 47 -6.87 12.06 -1.17
C PHE A 47 -8.09 11.83 -0.28
N CYS A 48 -9.20 11.33 -0.86
CA CYS A 48 -10.41 11.03 -0.09
C CYS A 48 -10.15 10.00 1.01
N ASN A 49 -9.41 8.93 0.70
CA ASN A 49 -9.10 7.89 1.68
C ASN A 49 -8.14 8.38 2.76
N ALA A 50 -7.13 9.19 2.41
CA ALA A 50 -6.22 9.79 3.39
C ALA A 50 -6.99 10.71 4.35
N TRP A 51 -7.84 11.59 3.82
CA TRP A 51 -8.67 12.47 4.64
C TRP A 51 -9.63 11.68 5.55
N HIS A 52 -10.24 10.61 5.03
CA HIS A 52 -11.12 9.75 5.81
C HIS A 52 -10.35 8.93 6.86
N ALA A 53 -9.13 8.48 6.56
CA ALA A 53 -8.26 7.78 7.50
C ALA A 53 -7.83 8.68 8.66
N ASP A 54 -7.52 9.95 8.37
CA ASP A 54 -7.16 10.94 9.38
C ASP A 54 -8.35 11.29 10.27
N LYS A 55 -9.58 11.29 9.73
CA LYS A 55 -10.80 11.57 10.50
C LYS A 55 -11.27 10.39 11.35
N THR A 56 -11.15 9.17 10.84
CA THR A 56 -11.63 7.96 11.55
C THR A 56 -10.62 7.41 12.54
N GLY A 57 -9.31 7.64 12.32
CA GLY A 57 -8.27 7.06 13.17
C GLY A 57 -8.20 5.54 13.11
N GLU A 58 -8.76 4.91 12.07
CA GLU A 58 -8.73 3.45 11.84
C GLU A 58 -7.99 3.16 10.53
N ARG A 59 -6.66 3.14 10.56
CA ARG A 59 -5.76 2.97 9.41
C ARG A 59 -5.82 1.59 8.77
N TYR A 60 -6.12 0.52 9.54
CA TYR A 60 -6.18 -0.83 8.97
C TYR A 60 -7.17 -0.97 7.81
N PHE A 61 -8.41 -0.49 7.99
CA PHE A 61 -9.44 -0.60 6.95
C PHE A 61 -9.11 0.23 5.71
N HIS A 62 -8.45 1.38 5.92
CA HIS A 62 -8.03 2.28 4.85
C HIS A 62 -6.83 1.76 4.06
N ILE A 63 -6.12 0.75 4.56
CA ILE A 63 -5.03 0.05 3.85
C ILE A 63 -5.57 -1.21 3.17
N THR A 64 -6.38 -1.99 3.88
CA THR A 64 -6.86 -3.30 3.39
C THR A 64 -7.92 -3.18 2.31
N LEU A 65 -8.91 -2.27 2.44
CA LEU A 65 -9.96 -2.11 1.43
C LEU A 65 -9.38 -1.76 0.04
N PRO A 66 -8.51 -0.76 -0.13
CA PRO A 66 -7.89 -0.46 -1.42
C PRO A 66 -7.06 -1.63 -1.98
N LEU A 67 -6.37 -2.37 -1.11
CA LEU A 67 -5.59 -3.55 -1.52
C LEU A 67 -6.48 -4.68 -2.05
N TYR A 68 -7.67 -4.90 -1.47
CA TYR A 68 -8.64 -5.85 -2.01
C TYR A 68 -9.13 -5.42 -3.40
N PHE A 69 -9.37 -4.12 -3.62
CA PHE A 69 -9.69 -3.60 -4.96
C PHE A 69 -8.55 -3.82 -5.95
N SER A 70 -7.29 -3.64 -5.54
CA SER A 70 -6.12 -3.95 -6.38
C SER A 70 -6.06 -5.44 -6.75
N VAL A 71 -6.28 -6.34 -5.77
CA VAL A 71 -6.33 -7.79 -6.01
C VAL A 71 -7.42 -8.13 -7.03
N ALA A 72 -8.63 -7.60 -6.87
CA ALA A 72 -9.71 -7.80 -7.82
C ALA A 72 -9.35 -7.28 -9.23
N ALA A 73 -8.71 -6.11 -9.31
CA ALA A 73 -8.28 -5.54 -10.58
C ALA A 73 -7.21 -6.41 -11.28
N PHE A 74 -6.24 -6.95 -10.54
CA PHE A 74 -5.25 -7.90 -11.09
C PHE A 74 -5.90 -9.19 -11.60
N ILE A 75 -6.90 -9.72 -10.89
CA ILE A 75 -7.64 -10.92 -11.31
C ILE A 75 -8.43 -10.64 -12.61
N ILE A 76 -9.10 -9.50 -12.70
CA ILE A 76 -9.84 -9.10 -13.91
C ILE A 76 -8.87 -8.92 -15.08
N ALA A 77 -7.72 -8.27 -14.86
CA ALA A 77 -6.69 -8.09 -15.88
C ALA A 77 -6.11 -9.42 -16.38
N ALA A 78 -5.99 -10.42 -15.51
CA ALA A 78 -5.46 -11.75 -15.87
C ALA A 78 -6.49 -12.63 -16.62
N THR A 79 -7.78 -12.50 -16.28
CA THR A 79 -8.85 -13.38 -16.80
C THR A 79 -9.51 -12.86 -18.07
N THR A 80 -9.49 -11.55 -18.32
CA THR A 80 -10.21 -10.93 -19.44
C THR A 80 -9.28 -10.65 -20.64
N THR A 81 -9.84 -10.79 -21.85
CA THR A 81 -9.19 -10.40 -23.13
C THR A 81 -9.91 -9.26 -23.84
N THR A 82 -11.13 -8.95 -23.42
CA THR A 82 -11.96 -7.87 -23.97
C THR A 82 -11.46 -6.52 -23.48
N ILE A 83 -11.40 -5.53 -24.38
CA ILE A 83 -10.85 -4.18 -24.13
C ILE A 83 -11.54 -3.49 -22.94
N GLY A 84 -12.87 -3.55 -22.84
CA GLY A 84 -13.63 -2.84 -21.80
C GLY A 84 -13.26 -3.23 -20.36
N PRO A 85 -13.47 -4.51 -19.95
CA PRO A 85 -13.09 -4.98 -18.61
C PRO A 85 -11.60 -4.79 -18.29
N ARG A 86 -10.75 -4.89 -19.31
CA ARG A 86 -9.30 -4.72 -19.14
C ARG A 86 -8.93 -3.27 -18.86
N TYR A 87 -9.54 -2.32 -19.56
CA TYR A 87 -9.37 -0.89 -19.26
C TYR A 87 -9.93 -0.54 -17.88
N PHE A 88 -11.06 -1.10 -17.49
CA PHE A 88 -11.61 -0.93 -16.15
C PHE A 88 -10.66 -1.43 -15.06
N ALA A 89 -10.05 -2.61 -15.24
CA ALA A 89 -9.01 -3.11 -14.34
C ALA A 89 -7.80 -2.17 -14.27
N MET A 90 -7.34 -1.67 -15.41
CA MET A 90 -6.25 -0.70 -15.49
C MET A 90 -6.57 0.62 -14.76
N MET A 91 -7.84 1.05 -14.71
CA MET A 91 -8.26 2.23 -13.94
C MET A 91 -8.22 1.97 -12.43
N LEU A 92 -8.59 0.77 -11.98
CA LEU A 92 -8.63 0.40 -10.57
C LEU A 92 -7.26 0.09 -9.97
N MET A 93 -6.32 -0.45 -10.77
CA MET A 93 -4.99 -0.86 -10.29
C MET A 93 -4.21 0.28 -9.61
N PRO A 94 -3.95 1.44 -10.26
CA PRO A 94 -3.22 2.55 -9.63
C PRO A 94 -3.96 3.11 -8.42
N ALA A 95 -5.29 3.22 -8.53
CA ALA A 95 -6.12 3.75 -7.45
C ALA A 95 -5.98 2.93 -6.17
N GLY A 96 -6.11 1.60 -6.23
CA GLY A 96 -5.98 0.76 -5.04
C GLY A 96 -4.57 0.77 -4.43
N ILE A 97 -3.53 0.75 -5.27
CA ILE A 97 -2.13 0.65 -4.82
C ILE A 97 -1.68 1.95 -4.14
N TYR A 98 -1.87 3.10 -4.79
CA TYR A 98 -1.43 4.39 -4.24
C TYR A 98 -2.21 4.78 -3.00
N THR A 99 -3.51 4.49 -2.99
CA THR A 99 -4.40 4.76 -1.86
C THR A 99 -3.95 3.98 -0.61
N GLY A 100 -3.61 2.70 -0.77
CA GLY A 100 -3.09 1.88 0.34
C GLY A 100 -1.67 2.24 0.77
N TYR A 101 -0.80 2.62 -0.19
CA TYR A 101 0.60 2.97 0.08
C TYR A 101 0.73 4.19 1.00
N GLY A 102 -0.02 5.26 0.72
CA GLY A 102 0.05 6.50 1.52
C GLY A 102 -0.33 6.28 2.99
N VAL A 103 -1.42 5.57 3.23
CA VAL A 103 -1.89 5.26 4.60
C VAL A 103 -0.95 4.27 5.30
N ALA A 104 -0.42 3.28 4.58
CA ALA A 104 0.55 2.32 5.13
C ALA A 104 1.85 2.99 5.57
N LEU A 105 2.39 3.93 4.78
CA LEU A 105 3.53 4.74 5.17
C LEU A 105 3.23 5.54 6.44
N GLY A 106 2.08 6.22 6.49
CA GLY A 106 1.64 6.96 7.67
C GLY A 106 1.53 6.07 8.91
N TRP A 107 1.00 4.86 8.76
CA TRP A 107 0.87 3.90 9.85
C TRP A 107 2.23 3.44 10.38
N ILE A 108 3.12 2.96 9.49
CA ILE A 108 4.45 2.47 9.87
C ILE A 108 5.28 3.57 10.52
N SER A 109 5.23 4.77 9.94
CA SER A 109 5.91 5.94 10.47
C SER A 109 5.49 6.19 11.93
N ASN A 110 4.20 6.10 12.24
CA ASN A 110 3.72 6.30 13.61
C ASN A 110 3.98 5.13 14.57
N THR A 111 4.24 3.92 14.07
CA THR A 111 4.59 2.76 14.91
C THR A 111 6.09 2.67 15.26
N LEU A 112 6.95 3.42 14.57
CA LEU A 112 8.39 3.38 14.80
C LEU A 112 8.80 4.23 16.03
N PRO A 113 9.63 3.71 16.94
CA PRO A 113 10.04 4.42 18.16
C PRO A 113 10.90 5.66 17.86
N GLN A 114 10.78 6.69 18.71
CA GLN A 114 11.65 7.87 18.70
C GLN A 114 13.10 7.45 19.04
N PRO A 115 14.17 8.06 18.48
CA PRO A 115 14.28 9.41 17.90
C PRO A 115 13.87 9.54 16.42
N PRO A 116 13.53 10.75 15.93
CA PRO A 116 13.15 10.98 14.53
C PRO A 116 14.22 10.53 13.53
N ALA A 117 15.51 10.62 13.89
CA ALA A 117 16.61 10.13 13.06
C ALA A 117 16.55 8.61 12.81
N LYS A 118 16.22 7.82 13.85
CA LYS A 118 16.10 6.36 13.75
C LYS A 118 14.87 5.96 12.92
N ARG A 119 13.76 6.67 13.10
CA ARG A 119 12.54 6.51 12.28
C ARG A 119 12.79 6.83 10.81
N ALA A 120 13.47 7.94 10.52
CA ALA A 120 13.83 8.32 9.15
C ALA A 120 14.73 7.27 8.49
N ALA A 121 15.78 6.81 9.18
CA ALA A 121 16.67 5.77 8.69
C ALA A 121 15.94 4.44 8.43
N ALA A 122 15.04 4.03 9.33
CA ALA A 122 14.23 2.83 9.14
C ALA A 122 13.28 2.95 7.94
N LEU A 123 12.60 4.08 7.78
CA LEU A 123 11.73 4.34 6.63
C LEU A 123 12.51 4.39 5.31
N ALA A 124 13.70 5.01 5.32
CA ALA A 124 14.58 5.03 4.16
C ALA A 124 15.03 3.62 3.78
N ALA A 125 15.46 2.80 4.76
CA ALA A 125 15.85 1.42 4.53
C ALA A 125 14.68 0.57 3.99
N ILE A 126 13.47 0.73 4.55
CA ILE A 126 12.29 0.02 4.06
C ILE A 126 11.95 0.42 2.62
N ASN A 127 11.98 1.73 2.31
CA ASN A 127 11.72 2.19 0.94
C ASN A 127 12.80 1.76 -0.05
N ALA A 128 14.07 1.75 0.35
CA ALA A 128 15.18 1.27 -0.48
C ALA A 128 14.97 -0.20 -0.87
N VAL A 129 14.72 -1.08 0.12
CA VAL A 129 14.47 -2.51 -0.14
C VAL A 129 13.18 -2.72 -0.93
N SER A 130 12.15 -1.92 -0.68
CA SER A 130 10.88 -2.02 -1.43
C SER A 130 11.07 -1.65 -2.90
N ASN A 131 11.89 -0.64 -3.21
CA ASN A 131 12.16 -0.21 -4.59
C ASN A 131 13.03 -1.19 -5.38
N CYS A 132 13.80 -2.07 -4.73
CA CYS A 132 14.53 -3.14 -5.41
C CYS A 132 13.58 -4.03 -6.24
N CYS A 133 12.28 -4.06 -5.91
CA CYS A 133 11.30 -4.82 -6.67
C CYS A 133 11.13 -4.35 -8.12
N SER A 134 11.37 -3.05 -8.37
CA SER A 134 11.27 -2.48 -9.72
C SER A 134 12.29 -3.10 -10.69
N ILE A 135 13.39 -3.67 -10.19
CA ILE A 135 14.41 -4.32 -11.02
C ILE A 135 13.88 -5.63 -11.59
N TYR A 136 13.33 -6.52 -10.75
CA TYR A 136 12.80 -7.79 -11.23
C TYR A 136 11.48 -7.63 -11.99
N ALA A 137 10.72 -6.57 -11.69
CA ALA A 137 9.44 -6.31 -12.35
C ALA A 137 9.59 -6.23 -13.87
N SER A 138 10.60 -5.55 -14.39
CA SER A 138 10.85 -5.44 -15.84
C SER A 138 11.07 -6.80 -16.52
N TYR A 139 11.66 -7.77 -15.84
CA TYR A 139 11.82 -9.13 -16.35
C TYR A 139 10.51 -9.93 -16.39
N MET A 140 9.50 -9.47 -15.66
CA MET A 140 8.21 -10.15 -15.52
C MET A 140 7.19 -9.74 -16.60
N TYR A 141 7.47 -8.67 -17.36
CA TYR A 141 6.67 -8.23 -18.52
C TYR A 141 7.42 -8.42 -19.84
N PRO A 142 7.80 -9.65 -20.23
CA PRO A 142 8.37 -9.88 -21.55
C PRO A 142 7.31 -9.59 -22.63
N GLU A 143 7.71 -8.94 -23.72
CA GLU A 143 6.80 -8.60 -24.84
C GLU A 143 6.07 -9.84 -25.41
N SER A 144 6.72 -11.01 -25.32
CA SER A 144 6.16 -12.31 -25.73
C SER A 144 4.99 -12.81 -24.85
N ALA A 145 4.79 -12.25 -23.66
CA ALA A 145 3.69 -12.59 -22.75
C ALA A 145 2.48 -11.66 -22.89
N GLY A 146 2.52 -10.70 -23.82
CA GLY A 146 1.34 -9.95 -24.24
C GLY A 146 0.28 -10.89 -24.85
N PRO A 147 -1.03 -10.58 -24.75
CA PRO A 147 -1.63 -9.41 -24.12
C PRO A 147 -2.00 -9.62 -22.65
N ARG A 148 -1.92 -10.83 -22.09
CA ARG A 148 -2.48 -11.08 -20.74
C ARG A 148 -1.49 -10.85 -19.60
N PHE A 149 -0.17 -10.94 -19.85
CA PHE A 149 0.87 -10.87 -18.81
C PHE A 149 0.52 -11.66 -17.54
N ILE A 150 -0.01 -12.89 -17.71
CA ILE A 150 -0.63 -13.67 -16.62
C ILE A 150 0.34 -13.86 -15.45
N VAL A 151 1.62 -14.13 -15.75
CA VAL A 151 2.66 -14.31 -14.73
C VAL A 151 2.83 -13.04 -13.91
N ALA A 152 2.98 -11.87 -14.56
CA ALA A 152 3.12 -10.60 -13.86
C ALA A 152 1.90 -10.28 -13.00
N MET A 153 0.68 -10.44 -13.55
CA MET A 153 -0.55 -10.15 -12.82
C MET A 153 -0.77 -11.10 -11.64
N SER A 154 -0.40 -12.38 -11.79
CA SER A 154 -0.49 -13.36 -10.71
C SER A 154 0.50 -13.04 -9.58
N VAL A 155 1.73 -12.65 -9.91
CA VAL A 155 2.73 -12.25 -8.92
C VAL A 155 2.31 -10.97 -8.21
N ASN A 156 1.82 -9.96 -8.95
CA ASN A 156 1.30 -8.73 -8.34
C ASN A 156 0.11 -9.03 -7.40
N CYS A 157 -0.81 -9.89 -7.82
CA CYS A 157 -1.94 -10.33 -7.01
C CYS A 157 -1.48 -11.03 -5.72
N LEU A 158 -0.55 -11.99 -5.81
CA LEU A 158 0.00 -12.69 -4.66
C LEU A 158 0.70 -11.71 -3.69
N MET A 159 1.40 -10.73 -4.25
CA MET A 159 2.15 -9.76 -3.47
C MET A 159 1.25 -8.72 -2.79
N SER A 160 0.17 -8.28 -3.45
CA SER A 160 -0.90 -7.50 -2.81
C SER A 160 -1.61 -8.30 -1.72
N PHE A 161 -1.87 -9.59 -1.94
CA PHE A 161 -2.46 -10.45 -0.91
C PHE A 161 -1.53 -10.63 0.29
N LEU A 162 -0.23 -10.83 0.05
CA LEU A 162 0.78 -10.88 1.10
C LEU A 162 0.83 -9.54 1.88
N ALA A 163 0.67 -8.40 1.20
CA ALA A 163 0.57 -7.11 1.86
C ALA A 163 -0.65 -7.03 2.79
N ILE A 164 -1.82 -7.55 2.37
CA ILE A 164 -3.03 -7.63 3.23
C ILE A 164 -2.77 -8.52 4.45
N CYS A 165 -2.14 -9.68 4.27
CA CYS A 165 -1.75 -10.58 5.36
C CYS A 165 -0.82 -9.86 6.35
N MET A 166 0.19 -9.15 5.84
CA MET A 166 1.13 -8.39 6.66
C MET A 166 0.47 -7.20 7.39
N ALA A 167 -0.48 -6.50 6.76
CA ALA A 167 -1.28 -5.46 7.40
C ALA A 167 -2.12 -6.04 8.55
N THR A 168 -2.69 -7.21 8.34
CA THR A 168 -3.52 -7.90 9.35
C THR A 168 -2.66 -8.40 10.51
N LEU A 169 -1.47 -8.93 10.22
CA LEU A 169 -0.50 -9.34 11.22
C LEU A 169 -0.02 -8.14 12.06
N LEU A 170 0.27 -7.00 11.42
CA LEU A 170 0.60 -5.74 12.09
C LEU A 170 -0.54 -5.28 13.01
N ARG A 171 -1.80 -5.37 12.56
CA ARG A 171 -2.97 -5.07 13.41
C ARG A 171 -3.01 -5.96 14.64
N PHE A 172 -2.84 -7.28 14.47
CA PHE A 172 -2.85 -8.21 15.61
C PHE A 172 -1.74 -7.93 16.62
N ILE A 173 -0.54 -7.62 16.12
CA ILE A 173 0.58 -7.19 16.96
C ILE A 173 0.21 -5.92 17.73
N LEU A 174 -0.31 -4.89 17.07
CA LEU A 174 -0.67 -3.62 17.70
C LEU A 174 -1.82 -3.78 18.72
N VAL A 175 -2.81 -4.62 18.45
CA VAL A 175 -3.86 -4.98 19.42
C VAL A 175 -3.24 -5.68 20.64
N GLY A 176 -2.28 -6.59 20.42
CA GLY A 176 -1.55 -7.26 21.49
C GLY A 176 -0.71 -6.29 22.33
N LEU A 177 -0.03 -5.34 21.70
CA LEU A 177 0.72 -4.29 22.38
C LEU A 177 -0.21 -3.34 23.16
N ASN A 178 -1.34 -2.94 22.58
CA ASN A 178 -2.37 -2.15 23.28
C ASN A 178 -2.87 -2.90 24.52
N LYS A 179 -3.09 -4.22 24.45
CA LYS A 179 -3.48 -5.03 25.62
C LYS A 179 -2.39 -5.15 26.69
N LYS A 180 -1.11 -5.12 26.31
CA LYS A 180 0.02 -5.10 27.27
C LYS A 180 0.15 -3.73 27.95
N LEU A 181 -0.06 -2.65 27.21
CA LEU A 181 -0.17 -1.30 27.74
C LEU A 181 -1.35 -1.16 28.72
N ASP A 182 -2.51 -1.73 28.39
CA ASP A 182 -3.69 -1.76 29.29
C ASP A 182 -3.43 -2.57 30.58
N ARG A 183 -2.46 -3.50 30.56
CA ARG A 183 -2.00 -4.25 31.74
C ARG A 183 -0.93 -3.52 32.56
N GLY A 184 -0.50 -2.33 32.13
CA GLY A 184 0.53 -1.53 32.80
C GLY A 184 1.96 -2.01 32.56
N GLU A 185 2.20 -2.93 31.61
CA GLU A 185 3.55 -3.35 31.23
C GLU A 185 4.20 -2.28 30.34
N SER A 186 5.42 -1.84 30.68
CA SER A 186 6.20 -0.94 29.84
C SER A 186 6.60 -1.65 28.55
N VAL A 187 5.97 -1.28 27.43
CA VAL A 187 6.40 -1.76 26.12
C VAL A 187 7.59 -0.93 25.67
N GLU A 188 8.71 -1.58 25.40
CA GLU A 188 9.93 -0.92 24.92
C GLU A 188 9.65 -0.17 23.61
N GLY A 189 9.65 1.17 23.66
CA GLY A 189 9.27 2.05 22.55
C GLY A 189 7.92 2.78 22.71
N ALA A 190 7.06 2.35 23.63
CA ALA A 190 5.98 3.17 24.16
C ALA A 190 6.57 4.06 25.26
N VAL A 191 7.04 5.25 24.89
CA VAL A 191 7.52 6.20 25.90
C VAL A 191 6.34 6.58 26.79
N ALA A 192 6.44 6.19 28.05
CA ALA A 192 5.70 6.75 29.15
C ALA A 192 5.71 8.28 28.98
N VAL A 193 4.51 8.87 28.89
CA VAL A 193 4.36 10.32 28.89
C VAL A 193 4.96 10.84 30.18
N GLY A 194 6.18 11.36 30.06
CA GLY A 194 6.90 12.26 30.96
C GLY A 194 6.85 11.96 32.45
N GLU A 195 8.02 11.67 33.04
CA GLU A 195 8.32 12.23 34.36
C GLU A 195 8.05 13.75 34.30
N GLY A 196 6.91 14.22 34.85
CA GLY A 196 6.67 15.64 35.08
C GLY A 196 5.34 16.27 34.68
N VAL A 197 4.32 15.54 34.21
CA VAL A 197 3.00 16.16 33.91
C VAL A 197 1.92 15.68 34.89
N PRO A 198 1.46 16.52 35.84
CA PRO A 198 0.32 16.19 36.68
C PRO A 198 -1.00 16.48 35.95
N GLY A 199 -1.95 15.57 36.05
CA GLY A 199 -3.31 15.74 35.52
C GLY A 199 -3.68 14.70 34.46
N GLU A 200 -4.98 14.45 34.33
CA GLU A 200 -5.68 13.38 33.57
C GLU A 200 -5.21 13.15 32.11
N ALA A 201 -4.38 14.02 31.55
CA ALA A 201 -3.69 13.84 30.27
C ALA A 201 -2.72 12.65 30.25
N SER A 202 -2.14 12.26 31.39
CA SER A 202 -1.31 11.04 31.51
C SER A 202 -2.15 9.74 31.38
N ARG A 203 -3.45 9.78 31.73
CA ARG A 203 -4.38 8.63 31.61
C ARG A 203 -4.88 8.39 30.19
N ARG A 204 -4.81 9.39 29.29
CA ARG A 204 -5.07 9.20 27.85
C ARG A 204 -3.78 8.80 27.12
N GLY A 205 -3.10 7.81 27.69
CA GLY A 205 -1.83 7.28 27.20
C GLY A 205 -1.90 6.90 25.73
N PHE A 206 -0.79 7.16 25.03
CA PHE A 206 -0.55 6.89 23.63
C PHE A 206 -1.20 5.56 23.17
N ARG A 207 -2.28 5.64 22.38
CA ARG A 207 -2.94 4.45 21.81
C ARG A 207 -2.40 4.22 20.40
N PHE A 208 -2.01 2.98 20.10
CA PHE A 208 -1.70 2.63 18.72
C PHE A 208 -2.99 2.69 17.90
N VAL A 209 -3.02 3.62 16.95
CA VAL A 209 -4.06 3.78 15.93
C VAL A 209 -4.11 2.48 15.12
N LEU A 210 -5.26 1.79 15.18
CA LEU A 210 -5.45 0.47 14.57
C LEU A 210 -5.54 0.54 13.06
#